data_AF-A0A0P9SWN6-F1
#
_entry.id   AF-A0A0P9SWN6-F1
#
_cell.length_a   1.000
_cell.length_b   1.000
_cell.length_c   1.000
_cell.angle_alpha   90.00
_cell.angle_beta   90.00
_cell.angle_gamma   90.00
#
_symmetry.space_group_name_H-M   'P 1'
#
loop_
_entity.id
_entity.type
_entity.pdbx_description
1 polymer ?
#
loop_
_entity_poly.entity_id
_entity_poly.type
_entity_poly.pdbx_seq_one_letter_code
_entity_poly.pdbx_strand_id
1 'polypeptide(L)'
;MSSDKDFIYAIYDELFEKNFDQYKTALNKPIDNGKDPYARARNALASLSESERSDVINFFRVVIADSASVILGTLDGVHFPDNLEGDFKLSCEGKDIQGDLMDIFIEKSQDAGVYE
;
A
#
# COMPACT_ATOMS: atom_id res chain seq x y z
N MET A 1 -7.09 -22.34 -8.76
CA MET A 1 -6.44 -21.21 -8.06
C MET A 1 -6.57 -20.03 -8.99
N SER A 2 -7.31 -19.02 -8.56
CA SER A 2 -7.57 -17.82 -9.34
C SER A 2 -6.28 -17.00 -9.26
N SER A 3 -5.51 -17.00 -10.34
CA SER A 3 -4.14 -16.47 -10.38
C SER A 3 -4.06 -14.97 -10.09
N ASP A 4 -5.17 -14.27 -10.22
CA ASP A 4 -5.38 -12.85 -9.90
C ASP A 4 -5.56 -12.60 -8.39
N LYS A 5 -6.47 -13.31 -7.71
CA LYS A 5 -6.71 -13.18 -6.26
C LYS A 5 -5.48 -13.57 -5.45
N ASP A 6 -4.86 -14.69 -5.80
CA ASP A 6 -3.64 -15.15 -5.13
C ASP A 6 -2.50 -14.13 -5.31
N PHE A 7 -2.39 -13.52 -6.50
CA PHE A 7 -1.44 -12.45 -6.79
C PHE A 7 -1.71 -11.19 -5.95
N ILE A 8 -2.97 -10.73 -5.90
CA ILE A 8 -3.36 -9.56 -5.10
C ILE A 8 -3.16 -9.78 -3.61
N TYR A 9 -3.49 -10.96 -3.10
CA TYR A 9 -3.34 -11.25 -1.67
C TYR A 9 -1.86 -11.27 -1.28
N ALA A 10 -0.99 -11.84 -2.12
CA ALA A 10 0.45 -11.80 -1.88
C ALA A 10 1.00 -10.35 -1.87
N ILE A 11 0.54 -9.48 -2.79
CA ILE A 11 0.91 -8.06 -2.80
C ILE A 11 0.40 -7.35 -1.54
N TYR A 12 -0.87 -7.56 -1.19
CA TYR A 12 -1.46 -6.97 -0.01
C TYR A 12 -0.67 -7.33 1.25
N ASP A 13 -0.33 -8.60 1.43
CA ASP A 13 0.42 -9.08 2.59
C ASP A 13 1.82 -8.43 2.66
N GLU A 14 2.49 -8.25 1.52
CA GLU A 14 3.77 -7.53 1.48
C GLU A 14 3.62 -6.05 1.89
N LEU A 15 2.55 -5.39 1.44
CA LEU A 15 2.31 -3.97 1.70
C LEU A 15 1.88 -3.70 3.15
N PHE A 16 0.92 -4.46 3.66
CA PHE A 16 0.29 -4.17 4.96
C PHE A 16 0.83 -5.02 6.10
N GLU A 17 1.03 -6.32 5.89
CA GLU A 17 1.48 -7.22 6.96
C GLU A 17 3.00 -7.23 7.14
N LYS A 18 3.75 -6.63 6.21
CA LYS A 18 5.21 -6.49 6.32
C LYS A 18 5.67 -5.04 6.29
N ASN A 19 5.44 -4.33 5.18
CA ASN A 19 6.01 -2.98 5.02
C ASN A 19 5.39 -1.98 6.00
N PHE A 20 4.06 -1.93 6.10
CA PHE A 20 3.39 -1.03 7.04
C PHE A 20 3.75 -1.33 8.49
N ASP A 21 3.82 -2.61 8.89
CA ASP A 21 4.23 -3.00 10.23
C ASP A 21 5.67 -2.59 10.57
N GLN A 22 6.57 -2.68 9.58
CA GLN A 22 7.93 -2.14 9.72
C GLN A 22 7.92 -0.62 9.88
N TYR A 23 7.12 0.11 9.10
CA TYR A 23 6.98 1.56 9.23
C TYR A 23 6.43 1.94 10.60
N LYS A 24 5.34 1.32 11.03
CA LYS A 24 4.72 1.51 12.34
C LYS A 24 5.74 1.26 13.46
N THR A 25 6.51 0.17 13.37
CA THR A 25 7.55 -0.14 14.34
C THR A 25 8.66 0.90 14.35
N ALA A 26 9.16 1.31 13.17
CA ALA A 26 10.25 2.28 13.05
C ALA A 26 9.85 3.66 13.57
N LEU A 27 8.65 4.12 13.27
CA LEU A 27 8.15 5.45 13.60
C LEU A 27 7.71 5.61 15.05
N ASN A 28 7.42 4.50 15.75
CA ASN A 28 7.12 4.50 17.19
C ASN A 28 8.36 4.35 18.08
N LYS A 29 9.57 4.21 17.52
CA LYS A 29 10.79 4.16 18.33
C LYS A 29 11.04 5.50 19.06
N PRO A 30 11.83 5.50 20.15
CA PRO A 30 12.32 6.75 20.74
C PRO A 30 13.11 7.59 19.74
N ILE A 31 13.12 8.90 19.96
CA ILE A 31 13.93 9.83 19.17
C ILE A 31 15.41 9.44 19.17
N ASP A 32 16.10 9.73 18.07
CA ASP A 32 17.55 9.58 18.01
C ASP A 32 18.20 10.74 17.22
N ASN A 33 19.53 10.69 17.10
CA ASN A 33 20.32 11.67 16.37
C ASN A 33 20.54 11.28 14.89
N GLY A 34 19.76 10.34 14.37
CA GLY A 34 19.81 9.92 12.98
C GLY A 34 19.42 11.06 12.03
N LYS A 35 19.89 10.97 10.78
CA LYS A 35 19.61 11.97 9.73
C LYS A 35 18.96 11.36 8.49
N ASP A 36 18.62 10.08 8.54
CA ASP A 36 17.85 9.42 7.50
C ASP A 36 16.36 9.83 7.57
N PRO A 37 15.56 9.51 6.53
CA PRO A 37 14.14 9.85 6.52
C PRO A 37 13.34 9.29 7.70
N TYR A 38 13.64 8.08 8.20
CA TYR A 38 12.94 7.52 9.36
C TYR A 38 13.26 8.30 10.62
N ALA A 39 14.53 8.64 10.84
CA ALA A 39 14.92 9.43 12.00
C ALA A 39 14.22 10.79 12.02
N ARG A 40 14.16 11.49 10.87
CA ARG A 40 13.44 12.76 10.75
C ARG A 40 11.93 12.61 11.02
N ALA A 41 11.29 11.62 10.39
CA ALA A 41 9.85 11.41 10.53
C ALA A 41 9.48 11.03 11.97
N ARG A 42 10.19 10.06 12.57
CA ARG A 42 10.02 9.66 13.97
C ARG A 42 10.21 10.84 14.93
N ASN A 43 11.27 11.63 14.76
CA ASN A 43 11.53 12.77 15.63
C ASN A 43 10.44 13.86 15.52
N ALA A 44 9.88 14.07 14.32
CA ALA A 44 8.74 14.95 14.14
C ALA A 44 7.48 14.40 14.85
N LEU A 45 7.19 13.11 14.66
CA LEU A 45 6.05 12.42 15.27
C LEU A 45 6.15 12.32 16.80
N ALA A 46 7.34 12.36 17.38
CA ALA A 46 7.55 12.30 18.82
C ALA A 46 7.02 13.53 19.59
N SER A 47 6.70 14.62 18.88
CA SER A 47 6.05 15.80 19.47
C SER A 47 4.55 15.65 19.69
N LEU A 48 3.93 14.62 19.08
CA LEU A 48 2.51 14.33 19.17
C LEU A 48 2.21 13.43 20.38
N SER A 49 0.95 13.43 20.83
CA SER A 49 0.45 12.40 21.74
C SER A 49 0.45 11.02 21.06
N GLU A 50 0.33 9.95 21.85
CA GLU A 50 0.29 8.59 21.31
C GLU A 50 -0.89 8.37 20.37
N SER A 51 -2.05 8.96 20.67
CA SER A 51 -3.24 8.90 19.81
C SER A 51 -3.00 9.62 18.49
N GLU A 52 -2.57 10.89 18.54
CA GLU A 52 -2.32 11.69 17.32
C GLU A 52 -1.24 11.06 16.45
N ARG A 53 -0.18 10.52 17.06
CA ARG A 53 0.86 9.78 16.34
C ARG A 53 0.29 8.53 15.67
N SER A 54 -0.57 7.78 16.37
CA SER A 54 -1.23 6.61 15.81
C SER A 54 -2.13 7.00 14.62
N ASP A 55 -2.88 8.09 14.72
CA ASP A 55 -3.75 8.58 13.65
C ASP A 55 -2.95 8.92 12.39
N VAL A 56 -1.82 9.63 12.55
CA VAL A 56 -0.93 9.97 11.42
C VAL A 56 -0.28 8.72 10.82
N ILE A 57 0.17 7.76 11.64
CA ILE A 57 0.74 6.51 11.12
C ILE A 57 -0.33 5.70 10.39
N ASN A 58 -1.55 5.60 10.93
CA ASN A 58 -2.65 4.87 10.31
C ASN A 58 -3.07 5.49 8.97
N PHE A 59 -2.96 6.80 8.79
CA PHE A 59 -3.17 7.44 7.49
C PHE A 59 -2.25 6.89 6.38
N PHE A 60 -1.06 6.36 6.72
CA PHE A 60 -0.21 5.71 5.71
C PHE A 60 -0.82 4.44 5.13
N ARG A 61 -1.77 3.80 5.81
CA ARG A 61 -2.52 2.67 5.24
C ARG A 61 -3.30 3.14 4.01
N VAL A 62 -3.94 4.31 4.09
CA VAL A 62 -4.65 4.95 2.98
C VAL A 62 -3.68 5.31 1.85
N VAL A 63 -2.54 5.94 2.18
CA VAL A 63 -1.52 6.31 1.17
C VAL A 63 -1.01 5.08 0.41
N ILE A 64 -0.74 3.97 1.12
CA ILE A 64 -0.32 2.70 0.52
C ILE A 64 -1.42 2.16 -0.40
N ALA A 65 -2.68 2.16 0.07
CA ALA A 65 -3.80 1.64 -0.69
C ALA A 65 -4.07 2.43 -1.97
N ASP A 66 -4.08 3.76 -1.89
CA ASP A 66 -4.28 4.65 -3.04
C ASP A 66 -3.16 4.45 -4.07
N SER A 67 -1.91 4.38 -3.60
CA SER A 67 -0.75 4.18 -4.47
C SER A 67 -0.79 2.83 -5.20
N ALA A 68 -1.15 1.76 -4.47
CA ALA A 68 -1.30 0.42 -5.06
C ALA A 68 -2.47 0.39 -6.06
N SER A 69 -3.59 1.02 -5.74
CA SER A 69 -4.78 1.05 -6.59
C SER A 69 -4.50 1.74 -7.93
N VAL A 70 -3.73 2.83 -7.95
CA VAL A 70 -3.28 3.46 -9.21
C VAL A 70 -2.51 2.48 -10.09
N ILE A 71 -1.57 1.74 -9.51
CA ILE A 71 -0.74 0.77 -10.26
C ILE A 71 -1.61 -0.39 -10.76
N LEU A 72 -2.44 -0.98 -9.90
CA LEU A 72 -3.28 -2.11 -10.24
C LEU A 72 -4.33 -1.74 -11.30
N GLY A 73 -4.97 -0.57 -11.17
CA GLY A 73 -5.91 -0.07 -12.17
C GLY A 73 -5.25 0.21 -13.52
N THR A 74 -3.96 0.57 -13.52
CA THR A 74 -3.17 0.69 -14.75
C THR A 74 -2.93 -0.66 -15.40
N LEU A 75 -2.65 -1.70 -14.61
CA LEU A 75 -2.46 -3.07 -15.10
C LEU A 75 -3.76 -3.68 -15.62
N ASP A 76 -4.89 -3.35 -15.00
CA ASP A 76 -6.23 -3.76 -15.46
C ASP A 76 -6.67 -3.02 -16.73
N GLY A 77 -6.04 -1.90 -17.09
CA GLY A 77 -6.48 -1.05 -18.18
C GLY A 77 -7.78 -0.29 -17.88
N VAL A 78 -8.08 -0.06 -16.59
CA VAL A 78 -9.25 0.71 -16.12
C VAL A 78 -8.87 2.08 -15.56
N HIS A 79 -7.59 2.31 -15.32
CA HIS A 79 -7.02 3.59 -14.91
C HIS A 79 -5.81 3.92 -15.78
N PHE A 80 -5.80 5.08 -16.43
CA PHE A 80 -4.70 5.48 -17.32
C PHE A 80 -4.06 6.75 -16.79
N PRO A 81 -2.90 6.65 -16.11
CA PRO A 81 -2.05 7.80 -15.87
C PRO A 81 -1.74 8.53 -17.17
N ASP A 82 -1.69 9.86 -17.12
CA ASP A 82 -1.55 10.71 -18.32
C ASP A 82 -0.34 10.31 -19.19
N ASN A 83 -0.54 10.36 -20.52
CA ASN A 83 0.46 10.06 -21.56
C ASN A 83 0.90 8.59 -21.67
N LEU A 84 0.16 7.65 -21.06
CA LEU A 84 0.32 6.23 -21.35
C LEU A 84 -0.62 5.83 -22.50
N GLU A 85 -0.04 5.46 -23.64
CA GLU A 85 -0.76 4.92 -24.79
C GLU A 85 -0.47 3.43 -24.97
N GLY A 86 -1.49 2.67 -25.36
CA GLY A 86 -1.39 1.24 -25.67
C GLY A 86 -1.95 0.30 -24.60
N ASP A 87 -1.99 -0.98 -24.93
CA ASP A 87 -2.54 -2.03 -24.07
C ASP A 87 -1.46 -2.60 -23.15
N PHE A 88 -1.74 -2.62 -21.84
CA PHE A 88 -0.91 -3.36 -20.89
C PHE A 88 -1.35 -4.82 -20.83
N LYS A 89 -0.37 -5.72 -20.69
CA LYS A 89 -0.62 -7.15 -20.54
C LYS A 89 0.23 -7.74 -19.40
N LEU A 90 -0.45 -8.28 -18.41
CA LEU A 90 0.08 -8.95 -17.24
C LEU A 90 -0.38 -10.41 -17.27
N SER A 91 0.60 -11.29 -17.28
CA SER A 91 0.38 -12.73 -17.26
C SER A 91 1.28 -13.39 -16.23
N CYS A 92 0.77 -14.41 -15.53
CA CYS A 92 1.53 -15.28 -14.65
C CYS A 92 1.42 -16.71 -15.16
N GLU A 93 2.55 -17.39 -15.32
CA GLU A 93 2.61 -18.75 -15.88
C GLU A 93 1.88 -18.89 -17.23
N GLY A 94 1.93 -17.85 -18.06
CA GLY A 94 1.29 -17.81 -19.37
C GLY A 94 -0.23 -17.61 -19.35
N LYS A 95 -0.83 -17.34 -18.19
CA LYS A 95 -2.24 -16.97 -18.04
C LYS A 95 -2.38 -15.50 -17.75
N ASP A 96 -3.31 -14.85 -18.43
CA ASP A 96 -3.64 -13.45 -18.16
C ASP A 96 -4.29 -13.35 -16.78
N ILE A 97 -3.84 -12.39 -15.97
CA ILE A 97 -4.30 -12.21 -14.58
C ILE A 97 -4.87 -10.82 -14.31
N GLN A 98 -4.94 -9.97 -15.33
CA GLN A 98 -5.50 -8.62 -15.24
C GLN A 98 -7.00 -8.59 -15.57
N GLY A 99 -7.69 -7.57 -15.10
CA GLY A 99 -9.10 -7.28 -15.35
C GLY A 99 -9.82 -6.78 -14.10
N ASP A 100 -9.50 -7.39 -12.96
CA ASP A 100 -10.17 -7.14 -11.67
C ASP A 100 -9.16 -6.93 -10.51
N LEU A 101 -7.88 -6.70 -10.81
CA LEU A 101 -6.80 -6.60 -9.80
C LEU A 101 -7.04 -5.48 -8.79
N MET A 102 -7.40 -4.29 -9.27
CA MET A 102 -7.69 -3.13 -8.44
C MET A 102 -8.91 -3.38 -7.55
N ASP A 103 -9.98 -3.96 -8.10
CA ASP A 103 -11.22 -4.20 -7.38
C ASP A 103 -11.01 -5.23 -6.26
N ILE A 104 -10.30 -6.34 -6.54
CA ILE A 104 -9.94 -7.34 -5.51
C ILE A 104 -9.12 -6.69 -4.39
N PHE A 105 -8.19 -5.80 -4.73
CA PHE A 105 -7.34 -5.13 -3.75
C PHE A 105 -8.11 -4.12 -2.89
N ILE A 106 -9.03 -3.36 -3.50
CA ILE A 106 -9.89 -2.41 -2.79
C ILE A 106 -10.85 -3.16 -1.86
N GLU A 107 -11.50 -4.23 -2.32
CA GLU A 107 -12.38 -5.08 -1.51
C GLU A 107 -11.65 -5.59 -0.26
N LYS A 108 -10.47 -6.18 -0.44
CA LYS A 108 -9.65 -6.67 0.67
C LYS A 108 -9.21 -5.55 1.63
N SER A 109 -8.90 -4.35 1.10
CA SER A 109 -8.52 -3.20 1.91
C SER A 109 -9.69 -2.66 2.74
N GLN A 110 -10.90 -2.66 2.18
CA GLN A 110 -12.13 -2.29 2.89
C GLN A 110 -12.44 -3.30 4.00
N ASP A 111 -12.38 -4.60 3.70
CA ASP A 111 -12.61 -5.66 4.69
C ASP A 111 -11.62 -5.59 5.87
N ALA A 112 -10.40 -5.11 5.62
CA ALA A 112 -9.38 -4.92 6.64
C ALA A 112 -9.45 -3.55 7.36
N GLY A 113 -10.46 -2.73 7.07
CA GLY A 113 -10.63 -1.41 7.68
C GLY A 113 -9.48 -0.46 7.38
N VAL A 114 -8.92 -0.48 6.17
CA VAL A 114 -7.84 0.43 5.76
C VAL A 114 -8.30 1.89 5.72
N TYR A 115 -9.59 2.10 5.45
CA TYR A 115 -10.22 3.41 5.28
C TYR A 115 -11.05 3.85 6.51
N GLU A 116 -10.95 3.13 7.62
CA GLU A 116 -11.66 3.39 8.89
C GLU A 116 -10.75 3.97 9.97
#